data_AF-A0AAJ2S622-F1
#
_entry.id   AF-A0AAJ2S622-F1
#
_cell.length_a   1.000
_cell.length_b   1.000
_cell.length_c   1.000
_cell.angle_alpha   90.00
_cell.angle_beta   90.00
_cell.angle_gamma   90.00
#
_symmetry.space_group_name_H-M   'P 1'
#
loop_
_entity.id
_entity.type
_entity.pdbx_description
1 polymer ?
#
loop_
_entity_poly.entity_id
_entity_poly.type
_entity_poly.pdbx_seq_one_letter_code
_entity_poly.pdbx_strand_id
1 'polypeptide(L)' 'MHHYYDHRTQQHRRQTLTQEEMIGRYISHVPAKHFKMVRDYGFLSNRKRGELLPKVYEALQMEGRKNRSSRASPR' A
#
# COMPACT_ATOMS: atom_id res chain seq x y z
N MET A 1 -2.36 -9.59 -21.15
CA MET A 1 -1.59 -8.34 -20.91
C MET A 1 -2.21 -7.61 -19.72
N HIS A 2 -1.42 -7.32 -18.69
CA HIS A 2 -1.87 -6.77 -17.41
C HIS A 2 -1.46 -5.29 -17.30
N HIS A 3 -2.39 -4.43 -16.90
CA HIS A 3 -2.17 -3.00 -16.73
C HIS A 3 -2.28 -2.64 -15.25
N TYR A 4 -1.29 -1.94 -14.71
CA TYR A 4 -1.30 -1.52 -13.31
C TYR A 4 -0.72 -0.13 -13.13
N TYR A 5 -1.08 0.52 -12.02
CA TYR A 5 -0.52 1.81 -11.64
C TYR A 5 0.71 1.60 -10.75
N ASP A 6 1.87 2.05 -11.22
CA ASP A 6 3.11 1.98 -10.45
C ASP A 6 3.20 3.17 -9.49
N HIS A 7 2.99 2.90 -8.19
CA HIS A 7 3.04 3.94 -7.15
C HIS A 7 4.44 4.51 -6.89
N ARG A 8 5.52 3.85 -7.35
CA ARG A 8 6.89 4.37 -7.21
C ARG A 8 7.17 5.43 -8.26
N THR A 9 6.76 5.19 -9.51
CA THR A 9 7.01 6.11 -10.63
C THR A 9 5.80 6.98 -10.99
N GLN A 10 4.65 6.77 -10.35
CA GLN A 10 3.37 7.45 -10.59
C GLN A 10 2.84 7.32 -12.03
N GLN A 11 3.10 6.18 -12.69
CA GLN A 11 2.72 5.96 -14.09
C GLN A 11 1.96 4.64 -14.27
N HIS A 12 1.10 4.59 -15.28
CA HIS A 12 0.50 3.34 -15.71
C HIS A 12 1.51 2.53 -16.51
N ARG A 13 1.71 1.27 -16.09
CA ARG A 13 2.61 0.33 -16.74
C ARG A 13 1.85 -0.89 -17.23
N ARG A 14 2.46 -1.54 -18.21
CA ARG A 14 1.91 -2.71 -18.87
C ARG A 14 2.90 -3.85 -18.77
N GLN A 15 2.40 -5.02 -18.39
CA GLN A 15 3.20 -6.22 -18.24
C GLN A 15 2.54 -7.37 -18.99
N THR A 16 3.32 -8.09 -19.79
CA THR A 16 2.89 -9.34 -20.39
C THR A 16 3.26 -10.47 -19.43
N LEU A 17 2.27 -11.28 -19.07
CA LEU A 17 2.38 -12.42 -18.18
C LEU A 17 1.65 -13.59 -18.83
N THR A 18 2.17 -14.78 -18.64
CA THR A 18 1.46 -16.04 -18.92
C THR A 18 0.29 -16.21 -17.93
N GLN A 19 -0.60 -17.14 -18.22
CA GLN A 19 -1.77 -17.40 -17.37
C GLN A 19 -1.33 -17.95 -16.00
N GLU A 20 -0.35 -18.85 -16.00
CA GLU A 20 0.24 -19.48 -14.82
C GLU A 20 0.92 -18.43 -13.92
N GLU A 21 1.70 -17.52 -14.49
CA GLU A 21 2.35 -16.44 -13.72
C GLU A 21 1.33 -15.49 -13.10
N MET A 22 0.22 -15.21 -13.80
CA MET A 22 -0.84 -14.35 -13.28
C MET A 22 -1.53 -15.01 -12.07
N ILE A 23 -1.88 -16.30 -12.19
CA ILE A 23 -2.48 -17.08 -11.10
C ILE A 23 -1.51 -17.20 -9.92
N GLY A 24 -0.23 -17.48 -10.17
CA GLY A 24 0.80 -17.58 -9.12
C GLY A 24 0.96 -16.29 -8.32
N ARG A 25 0.99 -15.14 -9.01
CA ARG A 25 1.01 -13.81 -8.34
C ARG A 25 -0.25 -13.54 -7.54
N TYR A 26 -1.42 -13.97 -8.02
CA TYR A 26 -2.66 -13.79 -7.27
C TYR A 26 -2.65 -14.60 -5.97
N ILE A 27 -2.30 -15.89 -6.07
CA ILE A 27 -2.24 -16.80 -4.92
C ILE A 27 -1.20 -16.33 -3.89
N SER A 28 -0.06 -15.78 -4.32
CA SER A 28 0.98 -15.30 -3.39
C SER A 28 0.52 -14.17 -2.45
N HIS A 29 -0.56 -13.46 -2.79
CA HIS A 29 -1.13 -12.42 -1.93
C HIS A 29 -2.15 -12.96 -0.92
N VAL A 30 -2.58 -14.22 -1.09
CA VAL A 30 -3.52 -14.90 -0.19
C VAL A 30 -2.72 -15.55 0.94
N PRO A 31 -2.92 -15.14 2.20
CA PRO A 31 -2.27 -15.80 3.32
C PRO A 31 -2.69 -17.26 3.42
N ALA A 32 -1.78 -18.12 3.89
CA ALA A 32 -2.12 -19.51 4.19
C ALA A 32 -3.27 -19.58 5.22
N LYS A 33 -4.04 -20.67 5.18
CA LYS A 33 -5.14 -20.88 6.13
C LYS A 33 -4.60 -20.82 7.56
N HIS A 34 -5.31 -20.09 8.43
CA HIS A 34 -4.93 -19.81 9.83
C HIS A 34 -3.71 -18.89 10.02
N PHE A 35 -3.05 -18.42 8.96
CA PHE A 35 -2.01 -17.40 9.08
C PHE A 35 -2.63 -15.99 9.13
N LYS A 36 -2.46 -15.30 10.26
CA LYS A 36 -2.88 -13.89 10.39
C LYS A 36 -1.77 -12.98 9.89
N MET A 37 -1.99 -12.34 8.75
CA MET A 37 -1.09 -11.30 8.25
C MET A 37 -1.25 -10.03 9.10
N VAL A 38 -0.17 -9.59 9.74
CA VAL A 38 -0.13 -8.30 10.45
C VAL A 38 0.33 -7.22 9.48
N ARG A 39 -0.59 -6.37 9.00
CA ARG A 39 -0.29 -5.31 8.03
C ARG A 39 0.25 -4.04 8.67
N ASP A 40 -0.35 -3.62 9.79
CA ASP A 40 -0.02 -2.36 10.46
C ASP A 40 0.18 -2.62 11.97
N TYR A 41 1.40 -2.47 12.46
CA TYR A 41 1.76 -2.69 13.86
C TYR A 41 2.43 -1.46 14.49
N GLY A 42 2.53 -1.43 15.82
CA GLY A 42 3.15 -0.32 16.55
C GLY A 42 2.49 1.02 16.26
N PHE A 43 3.28 2.01 15.85
CA PHE A 43 2.79 3.35 15.50
C PHE A 43 2.01 3.40 14.17
N LEU A 44 2.07 2.36 13.34
CA LEU A 44 1.26 2.26 12.12
C LEU A 44 -0.14 1.70 12.37
N SER A 45 -0.36 1.07 13.54
CA SER A 45 -1.67 0.50 13.89
C SER A 45 -2.78 1.55 13.83
N ASN A 46 -3.93 1.21 13.24
CA ASN A 46 -5.03 2.15 13.00
C ASN A 46 -5.43 2.98 14.23
N ARG A 47 -5.42 2.36 15.42
CA ARG A 47 -5.76 3.03 16.68
C ARG A 47 -4.73 4.09 17.10
N LYS A 48 -3.44 3.84 16.90
CA LYS A 48 -2.36 4.71 17.37
C LYS A 48 -1.79 5.60 16.27
N ARG A 49 -2.07 5.31 15.00
CA ARG A 49 -1.49 6.00 13.84
C ARG A 49 -1.72 7.50 13.85
N GLY A 50 -2.92 7.95 14.22
CA GLY A 50 -3.22 9.39 14.27
C GLY A 50 -2.36 10.16 15.27
N GLU A 51 -1.95 9.52 16.37
CA GLU A 51 -1.18 10.15 17.44
C GLU A 51 0.33 9.93 17.30
N LEU A 52 0.74 8.70 16.95
CA LEU A 52 2.15 8.30 16.95
C LEU A 52 2.85 8.56 15.61
N LEU A 53 2.16 8.45 14.48
CA LEU A 53 2.79 8.66 13.18
C LEU A 53 3.30 10.10 12.99
N PRO A 54 2.58 11.17 13.41
CA PRO A 54 3.11 12.53 13.35
C PRO A 54 4.41 12.70 14.16
N LYS A 55 4.49 12.12 15.36
CA LYS A 55 5.70 12.16 16.21
C LYS A 55 6.90 11.51 15.52
N VAL A 56 6.69 10.42 14.80
CA VAL A 56 7.74 9.77 13.99
C VAL A 56 8.19 10.66 12.84
N TYR A 57 7.27 11.32 12.13
CA TYR A 57 7.65 12.25 11.07
C TYR A 57 8.43 13.45 11.60
N GLU A 58 8.03 14.01 12.74
CA GLU A 58 8.75 15.10 13.41
C GLU A 58 10.17 14.67 13.80
N ALA A 59 10.32 13.51 14.44
CA ALA A 59 11.63 12.97 14.82
C ALA A 59 12.55 12.71 13.62
N LEU A 60 11.98 12.35 12.46
CA LEU A 60 12.70 12.12 11.21
C LEU A 60 12.85 13.38 10.35
N GLN A 61 12.36 14.54 10.80
CA GLN A 61 12.33 15.80 10.04
C GLN A 61 11.66 15.67 8.66
N MET A 62 10.63 14.82 8.56
CA MET A 62 9.88 14.59 7.33
C MET A 62 8.60 15.42 7.31
N GLU A 63 8.27 16.01 6.16
CA GLU A 63 6.97 16.63 5.96
C GLU A 63 5.86 15.57 5.99
N GLY A 64 4.89 15.74 6.90
CA GLY A 64 3.73 14.88 6.99
C GLY A 64 2.93 14.90 5.68
N ARG A 65 2.69 13.71 5.09
CA ARG A 65 1.86 13.58 3.89
C ARG A 65 0.47 14.13 4.16
N LYS A 66 0.05 15.19 3.46
CA LYS A 66 -1.32 15.72 3.52
C LYS A 66 -2.32 14.61 3.20
N ASN A 67 -3.36 14.48 4.02
CA ASN A 67 -4.41 13.46 3.86
C ASN A 67 -4.98 13.53 2.44
N ARG A 68 -4.88 12.41 1.70
CA ARG A 68 -5.38 12.30 0.32
C ARG A 68 -6.91 12.39 0.20
N SER A 69 -7.67 12.46 1.30
CA SER A 69 -9.13 12.62 1.26
C SER A 69 -9.58 13.98 0.74
N SER A 70 -8.70 14.97 0.63
CA SER A 70 -9.00 16.25 -0.03
C SER A 70 -8.81 16.22 -1.55
N ARG A 71 -8.26 15.13 -2.11
CA ARG A 71 -8.12 14.94 -3.55
C ARG A 71 -9.42 14.30 -4.04
N ALA A 72 -10.46 15.11 -4.24
CA ALA A 72 -11.66 14.68 -4.94
C ALA A 72 -11.24 14.07 -6.27
N SER A 73 -11.52 12.77 -6.48
CA SER A 73 -11.37 12.15 -7.79
C SER A 73 -12.36 12.84 -8.74
N PRO A 74 -11.90 13.42 -9.87
CA PRO A 74 -12.82 13.73 -10.95
C PRO A 74 -13.45 12.42 -11.39
N ARG A 75 -14.79 12.39 -11.46
CA ARG A 75 -15.52 11.29 -12.10
C ARG A 75 -15.17 11.23 -13.58
#